data_AF-A0A093E9Y2-F1
#
_entry.id   AF-A0A093E9Y2-F1
#
_cell.length_a   1.000
_cell.length_b   1.000
_cell.length_c   1.000
_cell.angle_alpha   90.00
_cell.angle_beta   90.00
_cell.angle_gamma   90.00
#
_symmetry.space_group_name_H-M   'P 1'
#
loop_
_entity.id
_entity.type
_entity.pdbx_description
1 polymer ?
#
loop_
_entity_poly.entity_id
_entity_poly.type
_entity_poly.pdbx_seq_one_letter_code
_entity_poly.pdbx_strand_id
1 'polypeptide(L)'
;MATSDIQLKEPEKHASGQAFELILSPCSKEAVPEFPLSPPKKKNVSLEEIQKKLEAAEERHKSHEAEVWKQLAEKREHEKEVLQKAIEENNFSKMAKEKLTHKMEANNENCEAQMVAKLERLREEDKHIEEVPKNKGKDPSEAEPD
;
A
#
# COMPACT_ATOMS: atom_id res chain seq x y z
N MET A 1 70.27 44.30 -44.17
CA MET A 1 70.22 43.31 -43.07
C MET A 1 69.96 44.10 -41.80
N ALA A 2 68.70 44.23 -41.37
CA ALA A 2 68.37 44.95 -40.14
C ALA A 2 68.78 44.07 -38.96
N THR A 3 69.71 44.56 -38.14
CA THR A 3 70.08 43.94 -36.87
C THR A 3 68.91 44.09 -35.91
N SER A 4 68.14 43.02 -35.69
CA SER A 4 67.03 43.03 -34.73
C SER A 4 67.59 43.14 -33.30
N ASP A 5 67.15 44.16 -32.56
CA ASP A 5 67.50 44.40 -31.16
C ASP A 5 66.93 43.30 -30.25
N ILE A 6 67.71 42.26 -29.97
CA ILE A 6 67.38 41.20 -29.01
C ILE A 6 67.43 41.79 -27.60
N GLN A 7 66.31 41.78 -26.87
CA GLN A 7 66.23 42.29 -25.50
C GLN A 7 66.10 41.14 -24.51
N LEU A 8 67.06 41.04 -23.59
CA LEU A 8 67.04 40.08 -22.48
C LEU A 8 66.57 40.80 -21.22
N LYS A 9 65.44 40.38 -20.65
CA LYS A 9 64.97 40.87 -19.36
C LYS A 9 65.73 40.15 -18.24
N GLU A 10 66.04 40.90 -17.18
CA GLU A 10 66.97 40.47 -16.15
C GLU A 10 66.63 39.07 -15.59
N PRO A 11 67.60 38.13 -15.59
CA PRO A 11 67.36 36.75 -15.16
C PRO A 11 67.16 36.61 -13.65
N GLU A 12 66.11 35.91 -13.25
CA GLU A 12 65.94 35.46 -11.87
C GLU A 12 66.75 34.17 -11.63
N LYS A 13 67.65 34.23 -10.65
CA LYS A 13 68.52 33.10 -10.28
C LYS A 13 67.98 32.42 -9.04
N HIS A 14 67.84 31.10 -9.11
CA HIS A 14 67.48 30.24 -8.00
C HIS A 14 68.51 29.13 -7.84
N ALA A 15 68.53 28.43 -6.70
CA ALA A 15 69.56 27.44 -6.38
C ALA A 15 69.70 26.32 -7.43
N SER A 16 68.61 26.00 -8.14
CA SER A 16 68.57 24.98 -9.19
C SER A 16 68.76 25.51 -10.63
N GLY A 17 68.97 26.81 -10.83
CA GLY A 17 69.08 27.35 -12.19
C GLY A 17 68.80 28.85 -12.34
N GLN A 18 68.65 29.26 -13.60
CA GLN A 18 68.41 30.65 -13.97
C GLN A 18 67.29 30.72 -15.00
N ALA A 19 66.30 31.58 -14.75
CA ALA A 19 65.19 31.85 -15.65
C ALA A 19 65.30 33.28 -16.21
N PHE A 20 64.98 33.49 -17.49
CA PHE A 20 64.96 34.81 -18.11
C PHE A 20 63.91 34.89 -19.21
N GLU A 21 63.50 36.12 -19.54
CA GLU A 21 62.60 36.41 -20.64
C GLU A 21 63.42 36.99 -21.82
N LEU A 22 63.38 36.31 -22.98
CA LEU A 22 64.04 36.74 -24.21
C LEU A 22 63.00 37.30 -25.17
N ILE A 23 63.07 38.61 -25.43
CA ILE A 23 62.16 39.31 -26.33
C ILE A 23 62.89 39.52 -27.66
N LEU A 24 62.52 38.72 -28.66
CA LEU A 24 63.07 38.79 -30.02
C LEU A 24 62.46 39.94 -30.85
N SER A 25 61.22 40.31 -30.51
CA SER A 25 60.48 41.45 -31.07
C SER A 25 59.53 41.98 -29.98
N PRO A 26 59.44 43.30 -29.74
CA PRO A 26 58.47 43.83 -28.80
C PRO A 26 57.06 43.48 -29.27
N CYS A 27 56.25 42.91 -28.38
CA CYS A 27 54.85 42.62 -28.66
C CYS A 27 54.15 43.94 -29.02
N SER A 28 53.53 44.04 -30.20
CA SER A 28 52.73 45.21 -30.53
C SER A 28 51.61 45.33 -29.50
N LYS A 29 51.37 46.52 -28.95
CA LYS A 29 50.38 46.77 -27.87
C LYS A 29 48.94 46.39 -28.26
N GLU A 30 48.71 46.01 -29.51
CA GLU A 30 47.42 45.62 -30.08
C GLU A 30 47.20 44.10 -30.11
N ALA A 31 48.21 43.27 -29.85
CA ALA A 31 48.07 41.82 -29.81
C ALA A 31 47.85 41.32 -28.38
N VAL A 32 46.83 41.83 -27.69
CA VAL A 32 46.21 41.05 -26.62
C VAL A 32 45.53 39.88 -27.33
N PRO A 33 45.89 38.61 -27.05
CA PRO A 33 45.16 37.50 -27.64
C PRO A 33 43.70 37.61 -27.20
N GLU A 34 42.80 38.02 -28.11
CA GLU A 34 41.35 38.09 -27.90
C GLU A 34 40.72 36.68 -27.85
N PHE A 35 41.55 35.66 -27.63
CA PHE A 35 41.11 34.29 -27.49
C PHE A 35 41.04 33.96 -25.99
N PRO A 36 39.83 33.74 -25.44
CA PRO A 36 39.72 33.20 -24.10
C PRO A 36 40.19 31.74 -24.14
N LEU A 37 41.49 31.53 -24.00
CA LEU A 37 42.11 30.19 -23.88
C LEU A 37 41.81 29.54 -22.52
N SER A 38 41.04 30.21 -21.67
CA SER A 38 40.57 29.68 -20.40
C SER A 38 39.05 29.53 -20.45
N PRO A 39 38.49 28.39 -20.00
CA PRO A 39 37.07 28.26 -19.75
C PRO A 39 36.59 29.47 -18.92
N PRO A 40 35.40 30.03 -19.22
CA PRO A 40 34.89 31.18 -18.50
C PRO A 40 34.96 30.88 -17.00
N LYS A 41 35.56 31.80 -16.23
CA LYS A 41 35.67 31.68 -14.77
C LYS A 41 34.28 31.42 -14.22
N LYS A 42 34.00 30.17 -13.87
CA LYS A 42 32.72 29.78 -13.28
C LYS A 42 32.57 30.59 -11.99
N LYS A 43 31.42 31.23 -11.80
CA LYS A 43 31.09 31.85 -10.51
C LYS A 43 31.28 30.79 -9.44
N ASN A 44 32.00 31.12 -8.37
CA ASN A 44 32.23 30.19 -7.26
C ASN A 44 30.87 29.75 -6.74
N VAL A 45 30.60 28.45 -6.84
CA VAL A 45 29.36 27.85 -6.32
C VAL A 45 29.42 27.99 -4.79
N SER A 46 28.37 28.56 -4.20
CA SER A 46 28.34 28.73 -2.74
C SER A 46 28.23 27.37 -2.04
N LEU A 47 28.68 27.29 -0.79
CA LEU A 47 28.57 26.06 0.01
C LEU A 47 27.12 25.55 0.08
N GLU A 48 26.17 26.48 0.19
CA GLU A 48 24.74 26.20 0.31
C GLU A 48 24.15 25.64 -0.99
N GLU A 49 24.57 26.13 -2.16
CA GLU A 49 24.18 25.56 -3.45
C GLU A 49 24.75 24.15 -3.68
N ILE A 50 25.95 23.86 -3.16
CA ILE A 50 26.54 22.53 -3.21
C ILE A 50 25.75 21.57 -2.33
N GLN A 51 25.47 21.97 -1.07
CA GLN A 51 24.67 21.17 -0.14
C GLN A 51 23.28 20.89 -0.69
N LYS A 52 22.60 21.90 -1.24
CA LYS A 52 21.27 21.74 -1.85
C LYS A 52 21.28 20.74 -3.02
N LYS A 53 22.35 20.70 -3.82
CA LYS A 53 22.48 19.71 -4.92
C LYS A 53 22.72 18.30 -4.41
N LEU A 54 23.47 18.14 -3.32
CA LEU A 54 23.70 16.86 -2.67
C LEU A 54 22.40 16.32 -2.05
N GLU A 55 21.70 17.16 -1.30
CA GLU A 55 20.40 16.81 -0.68
C GLU A 55 19.37 16.45 -1.76
N ALA A 56 19.28 17.21 -2.85
CA ALA A 56 18.38 16.87 -3.96
C ALA A 56 18.75 15.56 -4.68
N ALA A 57 20.00 15.10 -4.60
CA ALA A 57 20.39 13.79 -5.11
C ALA A 57 20.01 12.68 -4.12
N GLU A 58 20.20 12.92 -2.82
CA GLU A 58 19.81 12.00 -1.74
C GLU A 58 18.29 11.79 -1.69
N GLU A 59 17.49 12.84 -1.79
CA GLU A 59 16.03 12.75 -1.85
C GLU A 59 15.55 11.96 -3.07
N ARG A 60 16.21 12.12 -4.23
CA ARG A 60 15.91 11.30 -5.41
C ARG A 60 16.25 9.82 -5.19
N HIS A 61 17.36 9.52 -4.53
CA HIS A 61 17.73 8.16 -4.18
C HIS A 61 16.69 7.54 -3.23
N LYS A 62 16.36 8.26 -2.15
CA LYS A 62 15.41 7.83 -1.14
C LYS A 62 13.99 7.65 -1.70
N SER A 63 13.55 8.55 -2.57
CA SER A 63 12.26 8.43 -3.26
C SER A 63 12.21 7.20 -4.16
N HIS A 64 13.27 6.90 -4.90
CA HIS A 64 13.33 5.70 -5.72
C HIS A 64 13.31 4.43 -4.88
N GLU A 65 14.07 4.42 -3.80
CA GLU A 65 14.10 3.30 -2.86
C GLU A 65 12.72 3.07 -2.21
N ALA A 66 12.04 4.14 -1.80
CA ALA A 66 10.68 4.07 -1.24
C ALA A 66 9.66 3.51 -2.24
N GLU A 67 9.75 3.89 -3.51
CA GLU A 67 8.88 3.34 -4.57
C GLU A 67 9.13 1.85 -4.79
N VAL A 68 10.40 1.41 -4.76
CA VAL A 68 10.75 -0.03 -4.85
C VAL A 68 10.18 -0.79 -3.65
N TRP A 69 10.33 -0.27 -2.43
CA TRP A 69 9.76 -0.87 -1.22
C TRP A 69 8.24 -0.97 -1.29
N LYS A 70 7.56 0.08 -1.78
CA LYS A 70 6.11 0.10 -1.97
C LYS A 70 5.66 -0.99 -2.93
N GLN A 71 6.25 -1.08 -4.11
CA GLN A 71 5.91 -2.13 -5.09
C GLN A 71 6.16 -3.54 -4.55
N LEU A 72 7.22 -3.72 -3.76
CA LEU A 72 7.50 -5.00 -3.12
C LEU A 72 6.43 -5.35 -2.07
N ALA A 73 6.01 -4.37 -1.26
CA ALA A 73 4.94 -4.55 -0.28
C ALA A 73 3.61 -4.90 -0.96
N GLU A 74 3.24 -4.20 -2.02
CA GLU A 74 2.04 -4.48 -2.83
C GLU A 74 2.05 -5.91 -3.38
N LYS A 75 3.18 -6.40 -3.90
CA LYS A 75 3.31 -7.79 -4.36
C LYS A 75 3.12 -8.80 -3.22
N ARG A 76 3.69 -8.53 -2.04
CA ARG A 76 3.53 -9.40 -0.87
C ARG A 76 2.10 -9.42 -0.34
N GLU A 77 1.39 -8.31 -0.44
CA GLU A 77 -0.03 -8.24 -0.09
C GLU A 77 -0.87 -9.05 -1.07
N HIS A 78 -0.63 -8.89 -2.37
CA HIS A 78 -1.34 -9.65 -3.39
C HIS A 78 -1.13 -11.17 -3.25
N GLU A 79 0.09 -11.63 -2.97
CA GLU A 79 0.37 -13.05 -2.69
C GLU A 79 -0.48 -13.59 -1.53
N LYS A 80 -0.65 -12.80 -0.46
CA LYS A 80 -1.50 -13.20 0.68
C LYS A 80 -2.97 -13.22 0.30
N GLU A 81 -3.45 -12.22 -0.45
CA GLU A 81 -4.83 -12.15 -0.92
C GLU A 81 -5.19 -13.34 -1.81
N VAL A 82 -4.31 -13.72 -2.74
CA VAL A 82 -4.50 -14.89 -3.59
C VAL A 82 -4.61 -16.18 -2.76
N LEU A 83 -3.75 -16.36 -1.77
CA LEU A 83 -3.79 -17.53 -0.88
C LEU A 83 -5.07 -17.54 -0.03
N GLN A 84 -5.45 -16.39 0.54
CA GLN A 84 -6.68 -16.26 1.32
C GLN A 84 -7.90 -16.56 0.48
N LYS A 85 -7.97 -16.04 -0.75
CA LYS A 85 -9.08 -16.30 -1.68
C LYS A 85 -9.19 -17.78 -2.03
N ALA A 86 -8.07 -18.47 -2.23
CA ALA A 86 -8.07 -19.92 -2.47
C ALA A 86 -8.60 -20.70 -1.26
N ILE A 87 -8.30 -20.26 -0.04
CA ILE A 87 -8.87 -20.84 1.19
C ILE A 87 -10.36 -20.52 1.31
N GLU A 88 -10.77 -19.29 0.96
CA GLU A 88 -12.17 -18.88 1.00
C GLU A 88 -13.03 -19.62 -0.03
N GLU A 89 -12.51 -19.90 -1.22
CA GLU A 89 -13.17 -20.79 -2.20
C GLU A 89 -13.28 -22.23 -1.69
N ASN A 90 -12.37 -22.68 -0.82
CA ASN A 90 -12.49 -23.96 -0.14
C ASN A 90 -13.66 -24.01 0.88
N ASN A 91 -14.31 -22.89 1.19
CA ASN A 91 -15.50 -22.86 2.06
C ASN A 91 -16.74 -23.54 1.44
N PHE A 92 -16.68 -24.06 0.21
CA PHE A 92 -17.79 -24.81 -0.39
C PHE A 92 -18.27 -25.96 0.52
N SER A 93 -17.32 -26.72 1.10
CA SER A 93 -17.64 -27.82 2.01
C SER A 93 -18.35 -27.32 3.28
N LYS A 94 -17.87 -26.20 3.85
CA LYS A 94 -18.47 -25.57 5.03
C LYS A 94 -19.90 -25.10 4.73
N MET A 95 -20.09 -24.35 3.64
CA MET A 95 -21.41 -23.88 3.23
C MET A 95 -22.38 -25.02 2.89
N ALA A 96 -21.88 -26.09 2.25
CA ALA A 96 -22.69 -27.27 1.96
C ALA A 96 -23.14 -27.96 3.25
N LYS A 97 -22.23 -28.09 4.24
CA LYS A 97 -22.52 -28.67 5.54
C LYS A 97 -23.56 -27.83 6.31
N GLU A 98 -23.38 -26.52 6.39
CA GLU A 98 -24.32 -25.61 7.05
C GLU A 98 -25.72 -25.62 6.41
N LYS A 99 -25.79 -25.69 5.07
CA LYS A 99 -27.07 -25.83 4.36
C LYS A 99 -27.77 -27.16 4.67
N LEU A 100 -27.01 -28.24 4.79
CA LEU A 100 -27.56 -29.56 5.12
C LEU A 100 -28.09 -29.59 6.56
N THR A 101 -27.32 -29.09 7.53
CA THR A 101 -27.74 -29.04 8.93
C THR A 101 -29.01 -28.21 9.10
N HIS A 102 -29.07 -27.04 8.47
CA HIS A 102 -30.26 -26.19 8.51
C HIS A 102 -31.49 -26.89 7.92
N LYS A 103 -31.35 -27.61 6.80
CA LYS A 103 -32.45 -28.39 6.21
C LYS A 103 -32.90 -29.54 7.12
N MET A 104 -31.97 -30.21 7.78
CA MET A 104 -32.28 -31.31 8.71
C MET A 104 -33.03 -30.79 9.94
N GLU A 105 -32.59 -29.68 10.52
CA GLU A 105 -33.25 -29.02 11.64
C GLU A 105 -34.67 -28.58 11.28
N ALA A 106 -34.83 -27.85 10.18
CA ALA A 106 -36.15 -27.41 9.71
C ALA A 106 -37.09 -28.60 9.40
N ASN A 107 -36.56 -29.71 8.89
CA ASN A 107 -37.35 -30.92 8.65
C ASN A 107 -37.78 -31.57 9.97
N ASN A 108 -36.88 -31.66 10.94
CA ASN A 108 -37.15 -32.24 12.24
C ASN A 108 -38.21 -31.43 12.99
N GLU A 109 -38.05 -30.10 13.07
CA GLU A 109 -39.02 -29.19 13.68
C GLU A 109 -40.41 -29.29 13.03
N ASN A 110 -40.48 -29.42 11.70
CA ASN A 110 -41.75 -29.60 10.98
C ASN A 110 -42.40 -30.95 11.32
N CYS A 111 -41.61 -32.03 11.34
CA CYS A 111 -42.11 -33.36 11.72
C CYS A 111 -42.64 -33.36 13.16
N GLU A 112 -41.89 -32.76 14.09
CA GLU A 112 -42.29 -32.60 15.49
C GLU A 112 -43.57 -31.77 15.62
N ALA A 113 -43.66 -30.63 14.93
CA ALA A 113 -44.87 -29.80 14.94
C ALA A 113 -46.10 -30.56 14.43
N GLN A 114 -45.96 -31.35 13.35
CA GLN A 114 -47.05 -32.19 12.85
C GLN A 114 -47.45 -33.28 13.84
N MET A 115 -46.48 -33.90 14.51
CA MET A 115 -46.73 -34.92 15.52
C MET A 115 -47.46 -34.33 16.73
N VAL A 116 -46.98 -33.18 17.24
CA VAL A 116 -47.59 -32.45 18.35
C VAL A 116 -49.02 -32.05 18.01
N ALA A 117 -49.26 -31.47 16.83
CA ALA A 117 -50.61 -31.08 16.38
C ALA A 117 -51.56 -32.28 16.23
N LYS A 118 -51.06 -33.48 15.89
CA LYS A 118 -51.86 -34.70 15.88
C LYS A 118 -52.20 -35.16 17.30
N LEU A 119 -51.22 -35.17 18.20
CA LEU A 119 -51.41 -35.58 19.60
C LEU A 119 -52.36 -34.62 20.34
N GLU A 120 -52.28 -33.32 20.07
CA GLU A 120 -53.16 -32.32 20.67
C GLU A 120 -54.62 -32.52 20.25
N ARG A 121 -54.88 -32.77 18.96
CA ARG A 121 -56.24 -33.08 18.47
C ARG A 121 -56.82 -34.34 19.11
N LEU A 122 -56.01 -35.40 19.25
CA LEU A 122 -56.45 -36.61 19.94
C LEU A 122 -56.77 -36.35 21.42
N ARG A 123 -55.95 -35.56 22.10
CA ARG A 123 -56.21 -35.16 23.49
C ARG A 123 -57.48 -34.32 23.63
N GLU A 124 -57.78 -33.47 22.66
CA GLU A 124 -59.00 -32.68 22.62
C GLU A 124 -60.24 -33.57 22.37
N GLU A 125 -60.13 -34.57 21.49
CA GLU A 125 -61.16 -35.59 21.28
C GLU A 125 -61.42 -36.41 22.56
N ASP A 126 -60.37 -36.88 23.25
CA ASP A 126 -60.48 -37.61 24.52
C ASP A 126 -61.19 -36.77 25.59
N LYS A 127 -60.80 -35.48 25.71
CA LYS A 127 -61.44 -34.55 26.63
C LYS A 127 -62.93 -34.35 26.28
N HIS A 128 -63.26 -34.25 25.00
CA HIS A 128 -64.64 -34.14 24.55
C HIS A 128 -65.46 -35.38 24.91
N ILE A 129 -64.89 -36.58 24.71
CA ILE A 129 -65.53 -37.86 25.09
C ILE A 129 -65.83 -37.91 26.60
N GLU A 130 -64.94 -37.39 27.45
CA GLU A 130 -65.18 -37.31 28.90
C GLU A 130 -66.22 -36.26 29.31
N GLU A 131 -66.32 -35.14 28.58
CA GLU A 131 -67.24 -34.05 28.90
C GLU A 131 -68.68 -34.33 28.48
N VAL A 132 -68.91 -35.03 27.36
CA VAL A 132 -70.25 -35.35 26.85
C VAL A 132 -71.13 -36.07 27.90
N PRO A 133 -70.66 -37.09 28.65
CA PRO A 133 -71.43 -37.73 29.72
C PRO A 133 -71.66 -36.82 30.93
N LYS A 134 -70.67 -36.02 31.34
CA LYS A 134 -70.79 -35.07 32.46
C LYS A 134 -71.84 -34.00 32.17
N ASN A 135 -71.95 -33.57 30.91
CA ASN A 135 -72.96 -32.61 30.48
C ASN A 135 -74.35 -33.24 30.35
N LYS A 136 -74.46 -34.50 29.91
CA LYS A 136 -75.73 -35.25 29.93
C LYS A 136 -76.27 -35.52 31.34
N GLY A 137 -75.40 -35.59 32.36
CA GLY A 137 -75.82 -35.70 33.76
C GLY A 137 -76.21 -34.37 34.41
N LYS A 138 -76.07 -33.24 33.72
CA LYS A 138 -76.45 -31.90 34.16
C LYS A 138 -77.62 -31.40 33.31
N ASP A 139 -78.77 -32.05 33.39
CA ASP A 139 -80.01 -31.43 32.94
C ASP A 139 -80.36 -30.25 33.88
N PRO A 140 -80.74 -29.08 33.35
CA PRO A 140 -81.10 -27.91 34.16
C PRO A 140 -82.53 -28.03 34.72
N SER A 141 -82.84 -29.11 35.45
CA SER A 141 -84.14 -29.28 36.11
C SER A 141 -84.13 -29.04 37.61
N GLU A 142 -83.00 -28.61 38.19
CA GLU A 142 -82.92 -28.20 39.61
C GLU A 142 -82.32 -26.79 39.72
N ALA A 143 -83.09 -25.81 39.27
CA ALA A 143 -83.05 -24.46 39.83
C ALA A 143 -84.38 -24.27 40.57
N GLU A 144 -84.38 -24.57 41.86
CA GLU A 144 -85.46 -24.31 42.82
C GLU A 144 -85.82 -22.80 42.84
N PRO A 145 -87.11 -22.42 42.86
CA PRO A 145 -87.57 -21.22 43.51
C PRO A 145 -88.23 -21.53 44.86
N ASP A 146 -88.06 -20.59 45.80
CA ASP A 146 -88.63 -20.46 47.16
C ASP A 146 -89.91 -21.27 47.51
#